data_AF-A0A5N7WKC0-F1
#
_entry.id   AF-A0A5N7WKC0-F1
#
_cell.length_a   1.000
_cell.length_b   1.000
_cell.length_c   1.000
_cell.angle_alpha   90.00
_cell.angle_beta   90.00
_cell.angle_gamma   90.00
#
_symmetry.space_group_name_H-M   'P 1'
#
loop_
_entity.id
_entity.type
_entity.pdbx_description
1 polymer ?
#
loop_
_entity_poly.entity_id
_entity_poly.type
_entity_poly.pdbx_seq_one_letter_code
_entity_poly.pdbx_strand_id
1 'polypeptide(L)'
;MNLSERKMILRVFQALDAVPGAYIGGGTQSVTVAGAISFGADMQTVRSHCSKALIFLLDGGISQKERDECFDSEMKAVERFIEARRADDWSTHTQRAAQAQKGE
;
A
#
# COMPACT_ATOMS: atom_id res chain seq x y z
N MET A 1 -23.31 10.67 -6.90
CA MET A 1 -22.38 9.56 -6.64
C MET A 1 -23.12 8.23 -6.68
N ASN A 2 -22.83 7.40 -7.68
CA ASN A 2 -23.47 6.10 -7.91
C ASN A 2 -22.81 4.96 -7.09
N LEU A 3 -23.35 3.74 -7.17
CA LEU A 3 -22.82 2.58 -6.43
C LEU A 3 -21.38 2.21 -6.85
N SER A 4 -21.03 2.38 -8.13
CA SER A 4 -19.70 2.08 -8.65
C SER A 4 -18.64 3.01 -8.02
N GLU A 5 -18.90 4.31 -8.05
CA GLU A 5 -18.02 5.33 -7.46
C GLU A 5 -17.83 5.11 -5.96
N ARG A 6 -18.88 4.68 -5.24
CA ARG A 6 -18.77 4.31 -3.82
C ARG A 6 -17.85 3.10 -3.59
N LYS A 7 -17.93 2.07 -4.45
CA LYS A 7 -17.03 0.91 -4.38
C LYS A 7 -15.58 1.31 -4.68
N MET A 8 -15.37 2.24 -5.60
CA MET A 8 -14.06 2.78 -5.93
C MET A 8 -13.46 3.54 -4.74
N ILE A 9 -14.24 4.40 -4.08
CA ILE A 9 -13.82 5.06 -2.83
C ILE A 9 -13.50 4.03 -1.74
N LEU A 10 -14.32 2.99 -1.57
CA LEU A 10 -14.05 1.92 -0.60
C LEU A 10 -12.72 1.20 -0.90
N ARG A 11 -12.41 0.93 -2.18
CA ARG A 11 -11.14 0.32 -2.61
C ARG A 11 -9.94 1.19 -2.19
N VAL A 12 -10.06 2.51 -2.30
CA VAL A 12 -9.02 3.45 -1.83
C VAL A 12 -8.80 3.33 -0.32
N PHE A 13 -9.87 3.32 0.47
CA PHE A 13 -9.76 3.16 1.93
C PHE A 13 -9.14 1.81 2.31
N GLN A 14 -9.60 0.72 1.68
CA GLN A 14 -9.02 -0.60 1.90
C GLN A 14 -7.53 -0.66 1.55
N ALA A 15 -7.10 0.02 0.50
CA ALA A 15 -5.70 0.07 0.13
C ALA A 15 -4.84 0.85 1.14
N LEU A 16 -5.37 1.95 1.70
CA LEU A 16 -4.69 2.70 2.76
C LEU A 16 -4.54 1.90 4.05
N ASP A 17 -5.52 1.07 4.40
CA ASP A 17 -5.46 0.18 5.56
C ASP A 17 -4.60 -1.07 5.31
N ALA A 18 -4.37 -1.42 4.05
CA ALA A 18 -3.63 -2.62 3.66
C ALA A 18 -2.10 -2.43 3.60
N VAL A 19 -1.61 -1.19 3.77
CA VAL A 19 -0.17 -0.87 3.78
C VAL A 19 0.49 -1.59 4.96
N PRO A 20 1.51 -2.44 4.72
CA PRO A 20 2.22 -3.10 5.78
C PRO A 20 2.81 -2.07 6.75
N GLY A 21 2.53 -2.22 8.04
CA GLY A 21 3.09 -1.36 9.08
C GLY A 21 4.61 -1.48 9.17
N ALA A 22 5.26 -0.55 9.87
CA ALA A 22 6.68 -0.69 10.22
C ALA A 22 6.89 -2.01 10.97
N TYR A 23 7.62 -2.97 10.36
CA TYR A 23 7.84 -4.27 10.99
C TYR A 23 8.64 -4.13 12.29
N ILE A 24 8.09 -4.71 13.35
CA ILE A 24 8.64 -4.73 14.70
C ILE A 24 9.31 -6.09 14.88
N GLY A 25 10.64 -6.10 14.98
CA GLY A 25 11.39 -7.30 15.34
C GLY A 25 10.85 -7.90 16.64
N GLY A 26 10.79 -9.23 16.70
CA GLY A 26 10.10 -10.04 17.71
C GLY A 26 10.12 -9.50 19.15
N GLY A 27 8.92 -9.47 19.75
CA GLY A 27 8.72 -9.21 21.18
C GLY A 27 8.96 -7.75 21.57
N THR A 28 7.90 -7.07 22.01
CA THR A 28 7.94 -5.73 22.63
C THR A 28 8.42 -4.56 21.74
N GLN A 29 7.44 -3.93 21.09
CA GLN A 29 7.31 -2.49 20.82
C GLN A 29 8.58 -1.63 20.80
N SER A 30 9.52 -1.91 19.89
CA SER A 30 10.56 -0.95 19.54
C SER A 30 10.58 -0.74 18.03
N VAL A 31 9.89 0.31 17.60
CA VAL A 31 9.95 0.80 16.22
C VAL A 31 11.36 1.34 16.01
N THR A 32 12.15 0.70 15.16
CA THR A 32 13.44 1.29 14.75
C THR A 32 13.17 2.58 13.98
N VAL A 33 14.01 3.60 14.16
CA VAL A 33 13.88 4.87 13.41
C VAL A 33 13.87 4.60 11.90
N ALA A 34 14.68 3.65 11.43
CA ALA A 34 14.69 3.21 10.03
C ALA A 34 13.34 2.62 9.60
N GLY A 35 12.73 1.74 10.41
CA GLY A 35 11.42 1.16 10.13
C GLY A 35 10.29 2.20 10.09
N ALA A 36 10.31 3.19 10.99
CA ALA A 36 9.36 4.30 10.96
C ALA A 36 9.50 5.16 9.70
N ILE A 37 10.73 5.47 9.29
CA ILE A 37 11.00 6.25 8.08
C ILE A 37 10.54 5.48 6.83
N SER A 38 10.87 4.20 6.72
CA SER A 38 10.43 3.35 5.61
C SER A 38 8.91 3.25 5.52
N PHE A 39 8.22 3.05 6.65
CA PHE A 39 6.76 3.05 6.69
C PHE A 39 6.17 4.40 6.29
N GLY A 40 6.77 5.51 6.73
CA GLY A 40 6.37 6.86 6.31
C GLY A 40 6.47 7.05 4.79
N ALA A 41 7.55 6.58 4.18
CA ALA A 41 7.75 6.63 2.73
C ALA A 41 6.76 5.73 1.97
N ASP A 42 6.50 4.52 2.48
CA ASP A 42 5.52 3.59 1.93
C ASP A 42 4.10 4.21 1.96
N MET A 43 3.71 4.79 3.10
CA MET A 43 2.45 5.50 3.25
C MET A 43 2.34 6.72 2.33
N GLN A 44 3.42 7.48 2.14
CA GLN A 44 3.43 8.63 1.24
C GLN A 44 3.23 8.20 -0.22
N THR A 45 3.87 7.11 -0.64
CA THR A 45 3.73 6.53 -1.98
C THR A 45 2.28 6.11 -2.23
N VAL A 46 1.71 5.30 -1.32
CA VAL A 46 0.32 4.83 -1.45
C VAL A 46 -0.67 5.99 -1.44
N ARG A 47 -0.51 6.97 -0.54
CA ARG A 47 -1.36 8.17 -0.50
C ARG A 47 -1.28 8.99 -1.77
N SER A 48 -0.09 9.12 -2.38
CA SER A 48 0.07 9.85 -3.64
C SER A 48 -0.78 9.25 -4.75
N HIS A 49 -0.67 7.94 -4.96
CA HIS A 49 -1.45 7.23 -5.98
C HIS A 49 -2.95 7.21 -5.66
N CYS A 50 -3.33 6.98 -4.40
CA CYS A 50 -4.74 7.05 -3.97
C CYS A 50 -5.34 8.45 -4.21
N SER A 51 -4.56 9.51 -3.97
CA SER A 51 -5.02 10.88 -4.19
C SER A 51 -5.23 11.16 -5.68
N LYS A 52 -4.33 10.69 -6.54
CA LYS A 52 -4.50 10.77 -8.01
C LYS A 52 -5.74 10.01 -8.47
N ALA A 53 -5.96 8.79 -7.96
CA ALA A 53 -7.14 7.99 -8.26
C ALA A 53 -8.43 8.75 -7.89
N LEU A 54 -8.48 9.38 -6.71
CA LEU A 54 -9.62 10.20 -6.28
C LEU A 54 -9.80 11.46 -7.13
N ILE A 55 -8.71 12.11 -7.57
CA ILE A 55 -8.79 13.25 -8.49
C ILE A 55 -9.44 12.82 -9.80
N PHE A 56 -9.00 11.71 -10.40
CA PHE A 56 -9.61 11.20 -11.63
C PHE A 56 -11.08 10.83 -11.45
N LEU A 57 -11.44 10.22 -10.31
CA LEU A 57 -12.82 9.86 -10.01
C LEU A 57 -13.76 11.08 -9.96
N LEU A 58 -13.23 12.23 -9.52
CA LEU A 58 -13.98 13.47 -9.35
C LEU A 58 -13.81 14.45 -10.53
N ASP A 59 -13.04 14.07 -11.56
CA ASP A 59 -12.79 14.92 -12.72
C ASP A 59 -14.01 14.95 -13.66
N GLY A 60 -14.67 16.12 -13.71
CA GLY A 60 -15.79 16.37 -14.62
C GLY A 60 -15.38 16.68 -16.06
N GLY A 61 -14.08 16.86 -16.32
CA GLY A 61 -13.52 17.25 -17.62
C GLY A 61 -13.24 16.08 -18.57
N ILE A 62 -13.22 14.84 -18.06
CA ILE A 62 -12.96 13.63 -18.84
C ILE A 62 -14.17 12.71 -18.89
N SER A 63 -14.20 11.82 -19.89
CA SER A 63 -15.30 10.86 -20.03
C SER A 63 -15.30 9.86 -18.88
N GLN A 64 -16.46 9.24 -18.60
CA GLN A 64 -16.55 8.22 -17.56
C GLN A 64 -15.60 7.04 -17.80
N LYS A 65 -15.41 6.65 -19.06
CA LYS A 65 -14.48 5.57 -19.43
C LYS A 65 -13.04 5.94 -19.08
N GLU A 66 -12.61 7.15 -19.42
CA GLU A 66 -11.27 7.64 -19.09
C GLU A 66 -11.07 7.75 -17.57
N ARG A 67 -12.08 8.21 -16.83
CA ARG A 67 -12.03 8.22 -15.36
C ARG A 67 -11.78 6.82 -14.79
N ASP A 68 -12.55 5.84 -15.25
CA ASP A 68 -12.48 4.48 -14.75
C ASP A 68 -11.11 3.84 -15.07
N GLU A 69 -10.59 4.07 -16.27
CA GLU A 69 -9.25 3.60 -16.69
C GLU A 69 -8.12 4.25 -15.89
N CYS A 70 -8.16 5.57 -15.71
CA CYS A 70 -7.16 6.30 -14.93
C CYS A 70 -7.20 5.90 -13.44
N PHE A 71 -8.40 5.79 -12.87
CA PHE A 71 -8.58 5.29 -11.50
C PHE A 71 -7.99 3.88 -11.33
N ASP A 72 -8.33 2.96 -12.24
CA ASP A 72 -7.89 1.57 -12.14
C ASP A 72 -6.37 1.43 -12.32
N SER A 73 -5.77 2.25 -13.20
CA SER A 73 -4.31 2.31 -13.38
C SER A 73 -3.58 2.69 -12.09
N GLU A 74 -4.04 3.75 -11.41
CA GLU A 74 -3.47 4.21 -10.15
C GLU A 74 -3.67 3.17 -9.03
N MET A 75 -4.87 2.57 -8.94
CA MET A 75 -5.12 1.55 -7.92
C MET A 75 -4.33 0.25 -8.15
N LYS A 76 -4.12 -0.16 -9.40
CA LYS A 76 -3.22 -1.27 -9.73
C LYS A 76 -1.76 -0.98 -9.37
N ALA A 77 -1.33 0.28 -9.42
CA ALA A 77 0.01 0.65 -8.95
C ALA A 77 0.11 0.51 -7.43
N VAL A 78 -0.91 0.95 -6.68
CA VAL A 78 -0.99 0.78 -5.22
C VAL A 78 -0.98 -0.69 -4.82
N GLU A 79 -1.82 -1.51 -5.45
CA GLU A 79 -1.93 -2.94 -5.14
C GLU A 79 -0.61 -3.67 -5.37
N ARG A 80 0.03 -3.43 -6.52
CA ARG A 80 1.37 -3.98 -6.83
C ARG A 80 2.43 -3.53 -5.82
N PHE A 81 2.39 -2.27 -5.42
CA PHE A 81 3.32 -1.74 -4.42
C PHE A 81 3.14 -2.45 -3.07
N ILE A 82 1.90 -2.54 -2.58
CA ILE A 82 1.57 -3.21 -1.32
C ILE A 82 1.98 -4.69 -1.35
N GLU A 83 1.69 -5.39 -2.46
CA GLU A 83 2.06 -6.78 -2.64
C GLU A 83 3.59 -6.98 -2.63
N ALA A 84 4.34 -6.14 -3.35
CA ALA A 84 5.79 -6.17 -3.33
C ALA A 84 6.35 -5.93 -1.92
N ARG A 85 5.82 -4.94 -1.19
CA ARG A 85 6.24 -4.66 0.19
C ARG A 85 5.94 -5.82 1.13
N ARG A 86 4.79 -6.51 0.99
CA ARG A 86 4.50 -7.74 1.75
C ARG A 86 5.48 -8.86 1.45
N ALA A 87 5.85 -9.04 0.18
CA ALA A 87 6.82 -10.06 -0.22
C ALA A 87 8.23 -9.76 0.32
N ASP A 88 8.67 -8.50 0.29
CA ASP A 88 9.92 -8.06 0.89
C ASP A 88 9.94 -8.28 2.41
N ASP A 89 8.82 -7.97 3.08
CA ASP A 89 8.64 -8.16 4.52
C ASP A 89 8.74 -9.66 4.89
N TRP A 90 8.12 -10.55 4.11
CA TRP A 90 8.16 -11.99 4.32
C TRP A 90 9.51 -12.64 4.00
N SER A 91 10.15 -12.22 2.91
CA SER A 91 11.46 -12.77 2.50
C SER A 91 12.55 -12.44 3.52
N THR A 92 12.52 -11.22 4.08
CA THR A 92 13.44 -10.81 5.15
C THR A 92 13.20 -11.60 6.44
N HIS A 93 11.95 -11.91 6.78
CA HIS A 93 11.61 -12.70 7.97
C HIS A 93 12.05 -14.17 7.85
N THR A 94 11.78 -14.80 6.71
CA THR A 94 12.14 -16.20 6.45
C THR A 94 13.66 -16.38 6.46
N GLN A 95 14.42 -15.44 5.89
CA GLN A 95 15.88 -15.48 5.90
C GLN A 95 16.46 -15.32 7.32
N ARG A 96 15.91 -14.42 8.15
CA ARG A 96 16.35 -14.24 9.54
C ARG A 96 16.03 -15.45 10.42
N ALA A 97 14.86 -16.07 10.25
CA ALA A 97 14.50 -17.30 10.94
C ALA A 97 15.42 -18.47 10.53
N ALA A 98 15.74 -18.58 9.23
CA ALA A 98 16.66 -19.60 8.73
C ALA A 98 18.11 -19.38 9.18
N GLN A 99 18.54 -18.14 9.40
CA GLN A 99 19.86 -17.83 9.95
C GLN A 99 19.94 -18.11 11.46
N ALA A 100 18.87 -17.87 12.22
CA ALA A 100 18.80 -18.22 13.63
C ALA A 100 18.87 -19.74 13.87
N GLN A 101 18.26 -20.55 12.99
CA GLN A 101 18.31 -22.01 13.06
C GLN A 101 19.65 -22.64 12.62
N LYS A 102 20.50 -21.89 11.91
CA LYS A 102 21.83 -22.36 11.47
C LYS A 102 22.97 -21.96 12.43
N GLY A 103 22.64 -21.20 13.48
CA GLY A 103 23.58 -20.74 14.50
C GLY A 103 23.62 -21.59 15.78
N GLU A 104 22.84 -22.68 15.84
CA GLU A 104 22.94 -23.75 16.85
C GLU A 104 23.65 -24.98 16.25
#